data_AF-A0A8S0FL33-F1
#
_entry.id   AF-A0A8S0FL33-F1
#
_cell.length_a   1.000
_cell.length_b   1.000
_cell.length_c   1.000
_cell.angle_alpha   90.00
_cell.angle_beta   90.00
_cell.angle_gamma   90.00
#
_symmetry.space_group_name_H-M   'P 1'
#
loop_
_entity.id
_entity.type
_entity.pdbx_description
1 polymer ?
#
loop_
_entity_poly.entity_id
_entity_poly.type
_entity_poly.pdbx_seq_one_letter_code
_entity_poly.pdbx_strand_id
1 'polypeptide(L)'
;MEDGFLRSSGLGSDLLPPLSLVLDKRGIYYDATRPSDLEVLLNHSQLTLAQQMRAEKLRQRLVESKLSKYNLGADFSLPAEAKDKKIILVPGQVEDDASIVFYLKVKQALCRLRATLSYYAQYASALRTLTLFINRTRMYWWGIARAIFRQN
;
A
#
# COMPACT_ATOMS: atom_id res chain seq x y z
N MET A 1 16.89 -4.29 -4.43
CA MET A 1 16.81 -3.13 -5.35
C MET A 1 15.48 -3.19 -6.05
N GLU A 2 14.83 -2.05 -6.25
CA GLU A 2 13.50 -1.94 -6.87
C GLU A 2 13.37 -0.61 -7.64
N ASP A 3 12.34 -0.47 -8.47
CA ASP A 3 11.98 0.82 -9.06
C ASP A 3 11.65 1.87 -7.99
N GLY A 4 12.07 3.11 -8.23
CA GLY A 4 11.70 4.23 -7.36
C GLY A 4 10.23 4.64 -7.48
N PHE A 5 9.76 5.42 -6.51
CA PHE A 5 8.38 5.93 -6.45
C PHE A 5 8.04 6.85 -7.63
N LEU A 6 9.05 7.51 -8.22
CA LEU A 6 8.95 8.22 -9.50
C LEU A 6 9.80 7.48 -10.53
N ARG A 7 9.16 6.71 -11.41
CA ARG A 7 9.88 5.79 -12.29
C ARG A 7 10.11 6.37 -13.68
N SER A 8 9.06 6.72 -14.42
CA SER A 8 9.18 7.10 -15.84
C SER A 8 7.93 7.80 -16.38
N SER A 9 8.02 8.38 -17.58
CA SER A 9 6.87 8.78 -18.38
C SER A 9 6.54 7.69 -19.39
N GLY A 10 5.78 6.68 -18.95
CA GLY A 10 5.55 5.41 -19.65
C GLY A 10 5.82 4.20 -18.76
N LEU A 11 5.44 3.01 -19.21
CA LEU A 11 5.56 1.78 -18.43
C LEU A 11 6.98 1.20 -18.49
N GLY A 12 7.30 0.36 -17.50
CA GLY A 12 8.51 -0.47 -17.55
C GLY A 12 8.48 -1.55 -18.63
N SER A 13 7.27 -1.98 -19.03
CA SER A 13 7.07 -2.90 -20.16
C SER A 13 7.53 -2.31 -21.49
N ASP A 14 7.58 -0.98 -21.59
CA ASP A 14 7.99 -0.26 -22.80
C ASP A 14 9.52 -0.08 -22.87
N LEU A 15 10.27 -0.80 -22.02
CA LEU A 15 11.73 -0.76 -21.90
C LEU A 15 12.30 0.63 -21.55
N LEU A 16 11.47 1.52 -20.99
CA LEU A 16 11.92 2.82 -20.53
C LEU A 16 12.76 2.68 -19.26
N PRO A 17 14.00 3.21 -19.24
CA PRO A 17 14.87 3.13 -18.07
C PRO A 17 14.27 3.92 -16.89
N PRO A 18 14.45 3.44 -15.66
CA PRO A 18 13.92 4.12 -14.49
C PRO A 18 14.71 5.40 -14.19
N LEU A 19 14.00 6.49 -13.93
CA LEU A 19 14.55 7.78 -13.47
C LEU A 19 15.04 7.73 -12.02
N SER A 20 14.52 6.79 -11.22
CA SER A 20 14.97 6.57 -9.86
C SER A 20 14.87 5.11 -9.45
N LEU A 21 15.74 4.69 -8.53
CA LEU A 21 15.83 3.35 -7.99
C LEU A 21 15.82 3.40 -6.46
N VAL A 22 15.23 2.37 -5.84
CA VAL A 22 15.32 2.15 -4.40
C VAL A 22 16.39 1.11 -4.12
N LEU A 23 17.35 1.51 -3.29
CA LEU A 23 18.41 0.66 -2.77
C LEU A 23 18.21 0.54 -1.27
N ASP A 24 17.87 -0.67 -0.83
CA ASP A 24 17.65 -1.01 0.57
C ASP A 24 18.50 -2.24 0.90
N LYS A 25 19.27 -2.13 1.97
CA LYS A 25 20.25 -3.14 2.42
C LYS A 25 19.67 -4.10 3.44
N ARG A 26 18.67 -3.68 4.23
CA ARG A 26 18.07 -4.47 5.31
C ARG A 26 16.94 -5.36 4.81
N GLY A 27 16.11 -4.79 3.94
CA GLY A 27 14.92 -5.44 3.40
C GLY A 27 14.48 -4.73 2.14
N ILE A 28 13.22 -4.84 1.80
CA ILE A 28 12.63 -4.00 0.75
C ILE A 28 11.30 -3.48 1.28
N TYR A 29 10.92 -2.25 0.92
CA TYR A 29 9.81 -1.53 1.55
C TYR A 29 8.45 -2.23 1.48
N TYR A 30 8.26 -3.20 0.59
CA TYR A 30 7.03 -3.97 0.47
C TYR A 30 7.06 -5.31 1.23
N ASP A 31 8.22 -5.75 1.74
CA ASP A 31 8.36 -6.97 2.53
C ASP A 31 8.09 -6.66 4.02
N ALA A 32 6.84 -6.87 4.44
CA ALA A 32 6.43 -6.69 5.84
C ALA A 32 6.91 -7.81 6.79
N THR A 33 7.68 -8.80 6.32
CA THR A 33 8.16 -9.91 7.15
C THR A 33 9.46 -9.61 7.89
N ARG A 34 10.15 -8.52 7.51
CA ARG A 34 11.39 -8.06 8.13
C ARG A 34 11.51 -6.53 8.06
N PRO A 35 12.36 -5.91 8.90
CA PRO A 35 12.61 -4.47 8.80
C PRO A 35 13.25 -4.04 7.48
N SER A 36 12.94 -2.83 7.03
CA SER A 36 13.54 -2.19 5.84
C SER A 36 14.35 -0.94 6.21
N ASP A 37 15.30 -0.52 5.36
CA ASP A 37 16.00 0.76 5.55
C ASP A 37 15.02 1.93 5.55
N LEU A 38 13.98 1.87 4.71
CA LEU A 38 12.92 2.89 4.69
C LEU A 38 12.19 2.98 6.03
N GLU A 39 11.82 1.84 6.62
CA GLU A 39 11.18 1.79 7.94
C GLU A 39 12.07 2.38 9.04
N VAL A 40 13.36 2.04 9.03
CA VAL A 40 14.34 2.62 9.96
C VAL A 40 14.44 4.14 9.77
N LEU A 41 14.50 4.62 8.53
CA LEU A 41 14.51 6.05 8.23
C LEU A 41 13.25 6.74 8.77
N LEU A 42 12.07 6.17 8.55
CA LEU A 42 10.80 6.74 9.02
C LEU A 42 10.71 6.81 10.55
N ASN A 43 11.20 5.78 11.25
CA ASN A 43 11.11 5.69 12.71
C ASN A 43 12.16 6.54 13.44
N HIS A 44 13.32 6.76 12.84
CA HIS A 44 14.48 7.32 13.56
C HIS A 44 15.01 8.62 12.98
N SER A 45 14.58 9.05 11.79
CA SER A 45 15.08 10.29 11.20
C SER A 45 14.38 11.51 11.79
N GLN A 46 15.17 12.50 12.18
CA GLN A 46 14.68 13.85 12.46
C GLN A 46 14.98 14.73 11.26
N LEU A 47 13.94 15.28 10.64
CA LEU A 47 14.08 16.18 9.49
C LEU A 47 14.41 17.59 9.97
N THR A 48 15.42 18.21 9.38
CA THR A 48 15.68 19.64 9.57
C THR A 48 14.54 20.47 8.97
N LEU A 49 14.39 21.73 9.42
CA LEU A 49 13.37 22.63 8.86
C LEU A 49 13.48 22.77 7.33
N ALA A 50 14.71 22.88 6.81
CA ALA A 50 14.94 22.95 5.37
C ALA A 50 14.49 21.67 4.64
N GLN A 51 14.70 20.49 5.23
CA GLN A 51 14.23 19.22 4.65
C GLN A 51 12.70 19.12 4.68
N GLN A 52 12.05 19.55 5.77
CA GLN A 52 10.60 19.59 5.87
C GLN A 52 9.99 20.52 4.82
N MET A 53 10.52 21.74 4.69
CA MET A 53 10.07 22.71 3.67
C MET A 53 10.26 22.17 2.25
N ARG A 54 11.39 21.51 1.98
CA ARG A 54 11.64 20.88 0.69
C ARG A 54 10.65 19.74 0.41
N ALA A 55 10.37 18.89 1.40
CA ALA A 55 9.43 17.78 1.26
C ALA A 55 8.01 18.29 0.98
N GLU A 56 7.57 19.34 1.67
CA GLU A 56 6.26 19.96 1.44
C GLU A 56 6.17 20.57 0.04
N LYS A 57 7.18 21.32 -0.40
CA LYS A 57 7.24 21.89 -1.75
C LYS A 57 7.24 20.80 -2.83
N LEU A 58 7.95 19.69 -2.59
CA LEU A 58 7.97 18.55 -3.51
C LEU A 58 6.59 17.89 -3.58
N ARG A 59 5.94 17.64 -2.44
CA ARG A 59 4.59 17.07 -2.36
C ARG A 59 3.59 17.91 -3.13
N GLN A 60 3.59 19.24 -2.93
CA GLN A 60 2.71 20.17 -3.65
C GLN A 60 2.92 20.07 -5.16
N ARG A 61 4.17 20.15 -5.62
CA ARG A 61 4.51 20.04 -7.05
C ARG A 61 4.04 18.71 -7.66
N LEU A 62 4.22 17.59 -6.96
CA LEU A 62 3.79 16.28 -7.45
C LEU A 62 2.26 16.22 -7.65
N VAL A 63 1.50 16.78 -6.71
CA VAL A 63 0.03 16.82 -6.79
C VAL A 63 -0.44 17.75 -7.90
N GLU A 64 0.09 18.97 -7.98
CA GLU A 64 -0.28 19.97 -9.00
C GLU A 64 0.00 19.48 -10.41
N SER A 65 1.13 18.80 -10.60
CA SER A 65 1.53 18.23 -11.90
C SER A 65 0.87 16.88 -12.21
N LYS A 66 0.04 16.35 -11.30
CA LYS A 66 -0.63 15.03 -11.42
C LYS A 66 0.36 13.88 -11.74
N LEU A 67 1.59 13.98 -11.23
CA LEU A 67 2.60 12.96 -11.48
C LEU A 67 2.28 11.68 -10.71
N SER A 68 2.51 10.54 -11.37
CA SER A 68 2.38 9.19 -10.81
C SER A 68 3.60 8.34 -11.18
N LYS A 69 3.65 7.08 -10.72
CA LYS A 69 4.81 6.20 -10.99
C LYS A 69 5.15 6.09 -12.48
N TYR A 70 4.12 6.05 -13.35
CA TYR A 70 4.27 5.87 -14.80
C TYR A 70 3.72 7.02 -15.66
N ASN A 71 3.03 8.01 -15.07
CA ASN A 71 2.49 9.19 -15.77
C ASN A 71 1.59 8.90 -16.99
N LEU A 72 0.85 7.78 -16.96
CA LEU A 72 0.00 7.30 -18.06
C LEU A 72 -1.37 8.01 -18.16
N GLY A 73 -1.45 9.27 -17.73
CA GLY A 73 -2.71 9.95 -17.36
C GLY A 73 -3.93 9.61 -18.24
N ALA A 74 -5.06 9.37 -17.60
CA ALA A 74 -6.36 9.23 -18.26
C ALA A 74 -7.35 10.19 -17.61
N ASP A 75 -8.14 10.87 -18.42
CA ASP A 75 -9.24 11.69 -17.91
C ASP A 75 -10.29 10.78 -17.28
N PHE A 76 -10.62 11.08 -16.03
CA PHE A 76 -11.67 10.39 -15.29
C PHE A 76 -12.77 11.38 -14.92
N SER A 77 -14.00 11.07 -15.31
CA SER A 77 -15.19 11.77 -14.88
C SER A 77 -16.06 10.85 -14.03
N LEU A 78 -16.64 11.42 -12.96
CA LEU A 78 -17.63 10.70 -12.19
C LEU A 78 -18.91 10.54 -13.02
N PRO A 79 -19.51 9.35 -13.10
CA PRO A 79 -20.74 9.20 -13.87
C PRO A 79 -21.91 9.86 -13.11
N ALA A 80 -22.91 10.36 -13.84
CA ALA A 80 -23.95 11.23 -13.29
C ALA A 80 -24.70 10.66 -12.07
N GLU A 81 -24.85 9.33 -12.00
CA GLU A 81 -25.54 8.66 -10.88
C GLU A 81 -24.75 8.69 -9.55
N ALA A 82 -23.50 9.17 -9.59
CA ALA A 82 -22.67 9.43 -8.42
C ALA A 82 -23.05 10.74 -7.70
N LYS A 83 -23.88 11.59 -8.31
CA LYS A 83 -24.32 12.86 -7.73
C LYS A 83 -24.97 12.63 -6.35
N ASP A 84 -24.59 13.46 -5.38
CA ASP A 84 -25.06 13.45 -3.99
C ASP A 84 -24.77 12.14 -3.21
N LYS A 85 -23.86 11.30 -3.70
CA LYS A 85 -23.43 10.06 -3.03
C LYS A 85 -22.00 10.17 -2.53
N LYS A 86 -21.73 9.47 -1.42
CA LYS A 86 -20.36 9.24 -0.97
C LYS A 86 -19.63 8.35 -1.97
N ILE A 87 -18.53 8.85 -2.52
CA ILE A 87 -17.70 8.12 -3.49
C ILE A 87 -16.49 7.53 -2.78
N ILE A 88 -16.26 6.24 -2.97
CA ILE A 88 -15.13 5.51 -2.41
C ILE A 88 -14.36 4.90 -3.58
N LEU A 89 -13.07 5.23 -3.68
CA LEU A 89 -12.15 4.59 -4.62
C LEU A 89 -11.51 3.38 -3.93
N VAL A 90 -11.65 2.21 -4.53
CA VAL A 90 -10.96 0.99 -4.11
C VAL A 90 -9.98 0.61 -5.22
N PRO A 91 -8.68 0.92 -5.09
CA PRO A 91 -7.70 0.45 -6.05
C PRO A 91 -7.59 -1.08 -5.93
N GLY A 92 -7.53 -1.79 -7.05
CA GLY A 92 -7.19 -3.22 -7.03
C GLY A 92 -5.73 -3.43 -6.61
N GLN A 93 -5.23 -4.67 -6.71
CA GLN A 93 -3.79 -4.93 -6.90
C GLN A 93 -3.58 -6.22 -7.72
N VAL A 94 -2.47 -6.36 -8.46
CA VAL A 94 -2.15 -7.64 -9.12
C VAL A 94 -1.86 -8.70 -8.05
N GLU A 95 -2.46 -9.88 -8.15
CA GLU A 95 -2.44 -10.87 -7.06
C GLU A 95 -1.07 -11.50 -6.81
N ASP A 96 -0.23 -11.60 -7.84
CA ASP A 96 1.13 -12.12 -7.78
C ASP A 96 2.18 -11.04 -7.49
N ASP A 97 1.75 -9.80 -7.28
CA ASP A 97 2.64 -8.71 -6.84
C ASP A 97 3.35 -9.13 -5.55
N ALA A 98 4.67 -8.96 -5.52
CA ALA A 98 5.50 -9.33 -4.39
C ALA A 98 4.98 -8.74 -3.07
N SER A 99 4.48 -7.50 -3.08
CA SER A 99 3.91 -6.85 -1.90
C SER A 99 2.66 -7.57 -1.37
N ILE A 100 1.81 -8.12 -2.24
CA ILE A 100 0.66 -8.95 -1.86
C ILE A 100 1.13 -10.29 -1.31
N VAL A 101 2.09 -10.93 -1.97
CA VAL A 101 2.64 -12.22 -1.54
C VAL A 101 3.25 -12.11 -0.14
N PHE A 102 4.05 -11.08 0.14
CA PHE A 102 4.64 -10.84 1.45
C PHE A 102 3.58 -10.48 2.51
N TYR A 103 2.57 -9.69 2.16
CA TYR A 103 1.44 -9.44 3.06
C TYR A 103 0.70 -10.73 3.44
N LEU A 104 0.43 -11.62 2.48
CA LEU A 104 -0.25 -12.88 2.74
C LEU A 104 0.57 -13.80 3.67
N LYS A 105 1.90 -13.79 3.58
CA LYS A 105 2.77 -14.53 4.51
C LYS A 105 2.59 -14.06 5.95
N VAL A 106 2.57 -12.75 6.18
CA VAL A 106 2.31 -12.16 7.51
C VAL A 106 0.92 -12.56 8.00
N LYS A 107 -0.11 -12.43 7.15
CA LYS A 107 -1.49 -12.80 7.50
C LYS A 107 -1.60 -14.28 7.88
N GLN A 108 -0.98 -15.18 7.13
CA GLN A 108 -0.96 -16.61 7.45
C GLN A 108 -0.22 -16.91 8.76
N ALA A 109 0.90 -16.24 9.01
CA ALA A 109 1.63 -16.36 10.28
C ALA A 109 0.77 -15.92 11.47
N LEU A 110 0.08 -14.78 11.36
CA LEU A 110 -0.85 -14.28 12.38
C LEU A 110 -2.04 -15.23 12.60
N CYS A 111 -2.62 -15.77 11.52
CA CYS A 111 -3.69 -16.76 11.63
C CYS A 111 -3.22 -18.03 12.36
N ARG A 112 -2.00 -18.52 12.06
CA ARG A 112 -1.41 -19.66 12.77
C ARG A 112 -1.17 -19.36 14.25
N LEU A 113 -0.59 -18.20 14.57
CA LEU A 113 -0.37 -17.79 15.96
C LEU A 113 -1.70 -17.71 16.73
N ARG A 114 -2.75 -17.12 16.12
CA ARG A 114 -4.08 -17.07 16.74
C ARG A 114 -4.67 -18.45 16.96
N ALA A 115 -4.53 -19.36 16.01
CA ALA A 115 -5.01 -20.73 16.16
C ALA A 115 -4.27 -21.45 17.31
N THR A 116 -2.94 -21.30 17.38
CA THR A 116 -2.11 -21.85 18.46
C THR A 116 -2.49 -21.26 19.81
N LEU A 117 -2.63 -19.93 19.92
CA LEU A 117 -3.05 -19.27 21.15
C LEU A 117 -4.47 -19.68 21.57
N SER A 118 -5.39 -19.87 20.63
CA SER A 118 -6.74 -20.40 20.91
C SER A 118 -6.68 -21.85 21.40
N TYR A 119 -5.81 -22.68 20.81
CA TYR A 119 -5.58 -24.05 21.23
C TYR A 119 -4.97 -24.12 22.65
N TYR A 120 -4.05 -23.22 23.00
CA TYR A 120 -3.50 -23.17 24.37
C TYR A 120 -4.42 -22.47 25.38
N ALA A 121 -5.25 -21.52 24.95
CA ALA A 121 -6.25 -20.87 25.79
C ALA A 121 -7.32 -21.84 26.30
N GLN A 122 -7.59 -22.95 25.59
CA GLN A 122 -8.45 -24.02 26.10
C GLN A 122 -7.84 -24.78 27.29
N TYR A 123 -6.51 -24.68 27.47
CA TYR A 123 -5.75 -25.25 28.60
C TYR A 123 -5.36 -24.20 29.65
N ALA A 124 -5.45 -22.91 29.31
CA ALA A 124 -5.09 -21.79 30.17
C ALA A 124 -6.35 -20.99 30.52
N SER A 125 -6.92 -21.26 31.69
CA SER A 125 -8.08 -20.57 32.27
C SER A 125 -7.88 -19.07 32.58
N ALA A 126 -6.87 -18.42 32.02
CA ALA A 126 -6.64 -16.98 32.16
C ALA A 126 -5.81 -16.45 30.99
N LEU A 127 -6.46 -15.93 29.94
CA LEU A 127 -5.97 -14.78 29.17
C LEU A 127 -7.08 -14.33 28.21
N ARG A 128 -7.76 -13.26 28.61
CA ARG A 128 -8.85 -12.63 27.87
C ARG A 128 -8.31 -11.72 26.75
N THR A 129 -8.97 -11.88 25.60
CA THR A 129 -9.23 -10.88 24.55
C THR A 129 -8.09 -10.47 23.63
N LEU A 130 -8.15 -10.98 22.38
CA LEU A 130 -7.71 -10.22 21.21
C LEU A 130 -8.62 -10.57 20.01
N THR A 131 -9.64 -9.74 19.80
CA THR A 131 -10.54 -9.84 18.64
C THR A 131 -10.04 -8.90 17.56
N LEU A 132 -9.38 -9.44 16.53
CA LEU A 132 -9.20 -8.74 15.25
C LEU A 132 -10.08 -9.41 14.19
N PHE A 133 -10.96 -8.62 13.58
CA PHE A 133 -11.86 -9.01 12.49
C PHE A 133 -11.16 -8.66 11.17
N ILE A 134 -10.85 -9.65 10.32
CA ILE A 134 -10.30 -9.43 8.98
C ILE A 134 -11.29 -10.01 7.97
N ASN A 135 -12.04 -9.13 7.32
CA ASN A 135 -12.99 -9.49 6.27
C ASN A 135 -12.25 -9.78 4.94
N ARG A 136 -12.71 -10.79 4.20
CA ARG A 136 -12.17 -11.23 2.90
C ARG A 136 -12.99 -10.63 1.76
N THR A 137 -12.35 -10.03 0.75
CA THR A 137 -12.87 -9.97 -0.63
C THR A 137 -11.75 -9.73 -1.65
N ARG A 138 -11.93 -10.32 -2.85
CA ARG A 138 -11.01 -10.47 -4.00
C ARG A 138 -10.81 -9.18 -4.84
N MET A 139 -9.79 -9.20 -5.72
CA MET A 139 -9.80 -8.78 -7.16
C MET A 139 -8.74 -7.76 -7.66
N TYR A 140 -8.33 -7.98 -8.92
CA TYR A 140 -7.16 -7.52 -9.70
C TYR A 140 -7.15 -6.06 -10.22
N TRP A 141 -5.98 -5.54 -10.62
CA TRP A 141 -5.81 -4.32 -11.44
C TRP A 141 -6.13 -4.58 -12.92
N TRP A 142 -7.20 -3.98 -13.43
CA TRP A 142 -7.19 -2.87 -14.41
C TRP A 142 -8.62 -2.35 -14.50
N GLY A 143 -8.79 -1.02 -14.50
CA GLY A 143 -10.08 -0.36 -14.65
C GLY A 143 -10.76 0.01 -13.34
N ILE A 144 -11.24 1.26 -13.27
CA ILE A 144 -12.08 1.79 -12.20
C ILE A 144 -13.26 0.83 -11.94
N ALA A 145 -13.24 0.15 -10.80
CA ALA A 145 -14.38 -0.62 -10.32
C ALA A 145 -15.16 0.22 -9.30
N ARG A 146 -16.40 0.53 -9.69
CA ARG A 146 -17.38 1.35 -8.97
C ARG A 146 -18.02 0.52 -7.85
N ALA A 147 -17.82 0.87 -6.59
CA ALA A 147 -18.63 0.36 -5.48
C ALA A 147 -19.36 1.52 -4.81
N ILE A 148 -20.64 1.71 -5.16
CA ILE A 148 -21.54 2.64 -4.45
C ILE A 148 -22.13 1.85 -3.27
N PHE A 149 -21.59 2.07 -2.07
CA PHE A 149 -22.22 1.56 -0.86
C PHE A 149 -23.38 2.48 -0.46
N ARG A 150 -24.62 1.94 -0.44
CA ARG A 150 -25.73 2.49 0.35
C ARG A 150 -25.44 2.19 1.82
N GLN A 151 -25.33 3.20 2.65
CA GLN A 151 -25.70 3.06 4.07
C GLN A 151 -26.98 3.86 4.27
N ASN A 152 -28.02 3.16 4.70
CA ASN A 152 -29.20 3.76 5.34
C ASN A 152 -28.81 4.19 6.75
#